data_AF-A0A7K7UMH1-F1
#
_entry.id   AF-A0A7K7UMH1-F1
#
_cell.length_a   1.000
_cell.length_b   1.000
_cell.length_c   1.000
_cell.angle_alpha   90.00
_cell.angle_beta   90.00
_cell.angle_gamma   90.00
#
_symmetry.space_group_name_H-M   'P 1'
#
loop_
_entity.id
_entity.type
_entity.pdbx_description
1 polymer ?
#
loop_
_entity_poly.entity_id
_entity_poly.type
_entity_poly.pdbx_seq_one_letter_code
_entity_poly.pdbx_strand_id
1 'polypeptide(L)'
;AVGDSSVPHRDSLLLEAGFLAVLVAPLRLLKWRSTAWRPHDSVTFWLVRWLLFRLMFASGVVKLTSRCPTWWGLTALTYHYETQCIPTPAAWFAHQLPVWFQKFSVVATYVIEIAIPLLFFAPIRRLRLFAFYSQVLLQVLIILTGNYNFFNMLTIVLAFSLLDEEHVGRWLGRSKRRHASTWPPSLRSFLSTLLELSTYGLLLYWSIQSFSLEINWEKRLLDSKVAFTYHEFTMWLRAVTLPLVGLGFLSLSWEILSALYRCACIRGCFWKLWATLQWAVFATATMGMFAVSLVPFTYIDYESNGKLWPGIHRMFNTVERFQVVNSYGLFRRMTGVGGRPEVVLEGSYDKQTWTEIEFMYKPGNVSRAPPVVAPHQPRLDWQMWFAALAHHSSSPWFASFVYRLLQGKEDVIRLVQADESQYPFSARPPIYIRAHLYKYWFTGSTEGSQGPVPWWRRQHLQEFFPTVSLGDPALESLLSQHGLKDKPSLQRLADAFLPGLLRSLRQLVRPFSGPTILWSLYLVAATVCLLQALGRRPRGGAPPARHKGPRRGEPTDRGGGEKNGQVRRKEAKEAEEKGEGRARGAADGHGGTKKKK
;
A
#
# COMPACT_ATOMS: atom_id res chain seq x y z
N ALA A 1 -16.63 -14.14 20.16
CA ALA A 1 -16.01 -13.06 19.37
C ALA A 1 -14.69 -13.52 18.71
N VAL A 2 -14.73 -14.65 18.00
CA VAL A 2 -13.78 -15.06 16.97
C VAL A 2 -14.68 -15.43 15.80
N GLY A 3 -14.77 -14.57 14.79
CA GLY A 3 -15.87 -14.65 13.82
C GLY A 3 -16.23 -13.37 13.06
N ASP A 4 -15.38 -12.34 13.08
CA ASP A 4 -15.53 -11.24 12.11
C ASP A 4 -15.05 -11.69 10.74
N SER A 5 -16.04 -12.04 9.90
CA SER A 5 -16.09 -11.78 8.46
C SER A 5 -14.79 -11.96 7.66
N SER A 6 -14.58 -13.21 7.22
CA SER A 6 -14.08 -13.72 5.91
C SER A 6 -13.34 -12.86 4.85
N VAL A 7 -13.39 -11.52 4.87
CA VAL A 7 -12.57 -10.64 4.00
C VAL A 7 -11.36 -10.15 4.80
N PRO A 8 -10.13 -10.55 4.47
CA PRO A 8 -8.94 -9.96 5.09
C PRO A 8 -8.94 -8.45 4.89
N HIS A 9 -8.66 -7.67 5.93
CA HIS A 9 -8.60 -6.19 5.91
C HIS A 9 -7.79 -5.59 4.73
N ARG A 10 -6.84 -6.37 4.21
CA ARG A 10 -5.99 -6.04 3.05
C ARG A 10 -6.76 -6.05 1.73
N ASP A 11 -7.65 -7.03 1.53
CA ASP A 11 -8.52 -7.12 0.37
C ASP A 11 -9.55 -5.97 0.42
N SER A 12 -10.11 -5.65 1.60
CA SER A 12 -10.95 -4.46 1.82
C SER A 12 -10.22 -3.14 1.50
N LEU A 13 -8.99 -2.95 1.99
CA LEU A 13 -8.19 -1.77 1.66
C LEU A 13 -7.90 -1.68 0.15
N LEU A 14 -7.65 -2.81 -0.53
CA LEU A 14 -7.41 -2.83 -1.97
C LEU A 14 -8.66 -2.45 -2.78
N LEU A 15 -9.85 -2.89 -2.35
CA LEU A 15 -11.13 -2.50 -2.98
C LEU A 15 -11.39 -1.00 -2.82
N GLU A 16 -11.26 -0.47 -1.60
CA GLU A 16 -11.50 0.95 -1.32
C GLU A 16 -10.46 1.87 -1.98
N ALA A 17 -9.17 1.55 -1.87
CA ALA A 17 -8.12 2.31 -2.56
C ALA A 17 -8.24 2.19 -4.09
N GLY A 18 -8.66 1.03 -4.60
CA GLY A 18 -8.93 0.80 -6.03
C GLY A 18 -10.12 1.61 -6.55
N PHE A 19 -11.19 1.74 -5.75
CA PHE A 19 -12.32 2.61 -6.07
C PHE A 19 -11.92 4.09 -6.03
N LEU A 20 -11.20 4.53 -4.99
CA LEU A 20 -10.66 5.90 -4.94
C LEU A 20 -9.73 6.22 -6.11
N ALA A 21 -8.98 5.23 -6.62
CA ALA A 21 -8.16 5.41 -7.81
C ALA A 21 -8.99 5.77 -9.06
N VAL A 22 -10.28 5.42 -9.15
CA VAL A 22 -11.17 5.86 -10.25
C VAL A 22 -11.43 7.38 -10.18
N LEU A 23 -11.54 7.93 -8.96
CA LEU A 23 -11.74 9.38 -8.74
C LEU A 23 -10.44 10.18 -8.87
N VAL A 24 -9.29 9.58 -8.54
CA VAL A 24 -7.97 10.22 -8.61
C VAL A 24 -7.31 10.05 -10.00
N ALA A 25 -7.72 9.06 -10.79
CA ALA A 25 -7.16 8.83 -12.12
C ALA A 25 -7.42 10.04 -13.04
N PRO A 26 -6.37 10.66 -13.62
CA PRO A 26 -6.57 11.71 -14.59
C PRO A 26 -7.19 11.10 -15.85
N LEU A 27 -8.48 11.38 -16.09
CA LEU A 27 -9.25 10.89 -17.23
C LEU A 27 -8.60 11.35 -18.56
N ARG A 28 -7.74 10.48 -19.10
CA ARG A 28 -6.87 10.67 -20.28
C ARG A 28 -7.30 9.80 -21.48
N LEU A 29 -8.54 9.31 -21.46
CA LEU A 29 -9.13 8.50 -22.54
C LEU A 29 -9.07 9.22 -23.90
N LEU A 30 -9.16 10.55 -23.91
CA LEU A 30 -8.69 11.37 -25.04
C LEU A 30 -7.28 11.91 -24.76
N LYS A 31 -6.34 11.61 -25.68
CA LYS A 31 -4.94 12.09 -25.64
C LYS A 31 -4.83 13.57 -26.04
N TRP A 32 -5.28 14.51 -25.20
CA TRP A 32 -4.84 15.91 -25.30
C TRP A 32 -3.59 16.14 -24.43
N ARG A 33 -2.57 16.79 -24.98
CA ARG A 33 -1.20 16.93 -24.42
C ARG A 33 -1.07 17.76 -23.12
N SER A 34 -2.15 18.03 -22.38
CA SER A 34 -2.06 18.78 -21.13
C SER A 34 -1.63 17.89 -19.96
N THR A 35 -0.41 18.10 -19.46
CA THR A 35 0.07 17.58 -18.16
C THR A 35 -0.12 18.59 -17.03
N ALA A 36 -0.99 19.59 -17.21
CA ALA A 36 -1.34 20.53 -16.14
C ALA A 36 -2.19 19.83 -15.07
N TRP A 37 -1.95 20.19 -13.80
CA TRP A 37 -2.86 19.88 -12.70
C TRP A 37 -4.24 20.48 -12.99
N ARG A 38 -5.31 19.71 -12.77
CA ARG A 38 -6.68 20.22 -12.81
C ARG A 38 -7.03 20.82 -11.44
N PRO A 39 -7.90 21.85 -11.38
CA PRO A 39 -8.26 22.48 -10.11
C PRO A 39 -8.79 21.53 -9.04
N HIS A 40 -9.50 20.47 -9.44
CA HIS A 40 -10.12 19.47 -8.56
C HIS A 40 -9.17 18.36 -8.07
N ASP A 41 -7.95 18.25 -8.60
CA ASP A 41 -7.04 17.14 -8.26
C ASP A 41 -6.75 17.08 -6.75
N SER A 42 -6.71 18.22 -6.03
CA SER A 42 -6.51 18.20 -4.57
C SER A 42 -7.75 17.78 -3.76
N VAL A 43 -8.96 17.89 -4.34
CA VAL A 43 -10.22 17.43 -3.71
C VAL A 43 -10.33 15.91 -3.78
N THR A 44 -9.89 15.28 -4.87
CA THR A 44 -9.89 13.80 -4.98
C THR A 44 -8.70 13.18 -4.25
N PHE A 45 -7.51 13.81 -4.27
CA PHE A 45 -6.38 13.39 -3.41
C PHE A 45 -6.68 13.51 -1.90
N TRP A 46 -7.59 14.39 -1.48
CA TRP A 46 -8.00 14.49 -0.08
C TRP A 46 -8.67 13.18 0.41
N LEU A 47 -9.42 12.46 -0.43
CA LEU A 47 -9.98 11.15 -0.08
C LEU A 47 -8.90 10.12 0.25
N VAL A 48 -7.78 10.14 -0.49
CA VAL A 48 -6.63 9.24 -0.27
C VAL A 48 -5.98 9.53 1.10
N ARG A 49 -5.87 10.82 1.45
CA ARG A 49 -5.39 11.28 2.76
C ARG A 49 -6.34 10.91 3.90
N TRP A 50 -7.65 10.99 3.67
CA TRP A 50 -8.69 10.59 4.62
C TRP A 50 -8.77 9.07 4.82
N LEU A 51 -8.54 8.28 3.76
CA LEU A 51 -8.35 6.83 3.86
C LEU A 51 -7.13 6.48 4.71
N LEU A 52 -5.97 7.09 4.41
CA LEU A 52 -4.74 6.90 5.21
C LEU A 52 -4.96 7.27 6.68
N PHE A 53 -5.66 8.39 6.94
CA PHE A 53 -6.02 8.80 8.29
C PHE A 53 -6.82 7.73 9.02
N ARG A 54 -7.95 7.29 8.46
CA ARG A 54 -8.80 6.23 9.05
C ARG A 54 -8.02 4.94 9.28
N LEU A 55 -7.23 4.52 8.29
CA LEU A 55 -6.44 3.30 8.33
C LEU A 55 -5.46 3.30 9.51
N MET A 56 -4.67 4.36 9.67
CA MET A 56 -3.67 4.44 10.74
C MET A 56 -4.32 4.67 12.11
N PHE A 57 -5.21 5.66 12.23
CA PHE A 57 -5.85 6.03 13.49
C PHE A 57 -6.65 4.87 14.08
N ALA A 58 -7.47 4.19 13.27
CA ALA A 58 -8.23 3.04 13.72
C ALA A 58 -7.31 1.87 14.11
N SER A 59 -6.26 1.60 13.31
CA SER A 59 -5.28 0.55 13.63
C SER A 59 -4.57 0.77 14.96
N GLY A 60 -4.26 2.01 15.33
CA GLY A 60 -3.72 2.34 16.66
C GLY A 60 -4.76 2.22 17.77
N VAL A 61 -5.93 2.84 17.60
CA VAL A 61 -6.96 2.88 18.67
C VAL A 61 -7.53 1.50 18.98
N VAL A 62 -7.68 0.58 18.01
CA VAL A 62 -8.20 -0.76 18.31
C VAL A 62 -7.31 -1.54 19.28
N LYS A 63 -5.99 -1.32 19.27
CA LYS A 63 -5.03 -2.01 20.14
C LYS A 63 -5.33 -1.71 21.62
N LEU A 64 -5.63 -0.45 21.94
CA LEU A 64 -6.01 -0.03 23.29
C LEU A 64 -7.46 -0.44 23.64
N THR A 65 -8.45 -0.23 22.74
CA THR A 65 -9.85 -0.64 23.03
C THR A 65 -10.03 -2.16 23.17
N SER A 66 -9.06 -2.96 22.71
CA SER A 66 -9.09 -4.42 22.81
C SER A 66 -9.05 -5.00 24.24
N ARG A 67 -8.58 -4.21 25.20
CA ARG A 67 -8.15 -4.63 26.56
C ARG A 67 -7.10 -5.76 26.57
N CYS A 68 -6.25 -5.87 25.54
CA CYS A 68 -5.19 -6.88 25.48
C CYS A 68 -4.06 -6.55 26.47
N PRO A 69 -3.72 -7.45 27.42
CA PRO A 69 -2.71 -7.15 28.46
C PRO A 69 -1.32 -6.81 27.91
N THR A 70 -0.90 -7.36 26.77
CA THR A 70 0.41 -7.06 26.18
C THR A 70 0.46 -5.69 25.48
N TRP A 71 -0.66 -5.22 24.93
CA TRP A 71 -0.77 -3.85 24.39
C TRP A 71 -0.77 -2.80 25.50
N TRP A 72 -1.44 -3.06 26.63
CA TRP A 72 -1.45 -2.16 27.80
C TRP A 72 -0.17 -2.25 28.65
N GLY A 73 0.46 -3.42 28.74
CA GLY A 73 1.75 -3.62 29.42
C GLY A 73 2.98 -3.26 28.57
N LEU A 74 2.78 -2.71 27.36
CA LEU A 74 3.81 -2.37 26.37
C LEU A 74 4.70 -3.56 25.90
N THR A 75 4.37 -4.79 26.24
CA THR A 75 5.11 -6.00 25.85
C THR A 75 4.66 -6.60 24.51
N ALA A 76 3.70 -5.99 23.81
CA ALA A 76 3.13 -6.54 22.57
C ALA A 76 4.18 -6.95 21.52
N LEU A 77 5.25 -6.15 21.32
CA LEU A 77 6.30 -6.47 20.36
C LEU A 77 7.26 -7.59 20.79
N THR A 78 7.34 -7.96 22.07
CA THR A 78 8.14 -9.14 22.49
C THR A 78 7.56 -10.43 21.90
N TYR A 79 6.25 -10.50 21.74
CA TYR A 79 5.56 -11.63 21.10
C TYR A 79 5.39 -11.45 19.59
N HIS A 80 5.16 -10.21 19.14
CA HIS A 80 4.70 -9.91 17.79
C HIS A 80 5.49 -10.62 16.70
N TYR A 81 6.82 -10.46 16.68
CA TYR A 81 7.69 -10.95 15.59
C TYR A 81 7.64 -12.48 15.39
N GLU A 82 7.45 -13.23 16.46
CA GLU A 82 7.31 -14.70 16.42
C GLU A 82 5.92 -15.12 15.92
N THR A 83 4.88 -14.39 16.35
CA THR A 83 3.48 -14.78 16.16
C THR A 83 2.83 -14.18 14.91
N GLN A 84 3.50 -13.27 14.18
CA GLN A 84 3.10 -12.79 12.85
C GLN A 84 2.81 -13.96 11.91
N CYS A 85 1.80 -13.87 11.04
CA CYS A 85 1.43 -14.99 10.17
C CYS A 85 2.59 -15.55 9.32
N ILE A 86 3.43 -14.71 8.71
CA ILE A 86 4.62 -15.15 7.96
C ILE A 86 5.76 -14.17 8.27
N PRO A 87 6.60 -14.43 9.28
CA PRO A 87 7.74 -13.57 9.61
C PRO A 87 8.87 -13.69 8.57
N THR A 88 9.80 -12.75 8.59
CA THR A 88 11.07 -12.78 7.83
C THR A 88 12.23 -13.25 8.72
N PRO A 89 13.46 -13.43 8.19
CA PRO A 89 14.63 -13.66 9.04
C PRO A 89 14.90 -12.49 10.00
N ALA A 90 14.58 -11.25 9.59
CA ALA A 90 14.76 -10.07 10.43
C ALA A 90 13.76 -9.99 11.59
N ALA A 91 12.64 -10.72 11.57
CA ALA A 91 11.79 -10.89 12.75
C ALA A 91 12.48 -11.73 13.85
N TRP A 92 13.29 -12.74 13.51
CA TRP A 92 14.09 -13.49 14.49
C TRP A 92 15.10 -12.54 15.15
N PHE A 93 15.87 -11.77 14.36
CA PHE A 93 16.83 -10.80 14.90
C PHE A 93 16.15 -9.69 15.72
N ALA A 94 14.99 -9.19 15.27
CA ALA A 94 14.22 -8.18 16.01
C ALA A 94 13.62 -8.73 17.32
N HIS A 95 13.31 -10.03 17.40
CA HIS A 95 12.84 -10.68 18.62
C HIS A 95 13.92 -10.78 19.70
N GLN A 96 15.19 -10.98 19.33
CA GLN A 96 16.32 -10.99 20.28
C GLN A 96 16.62 -9.61 20.91
N LEU A 97 16.00 -8.52 20.43
CA LEU A 97 16.26 -7.16 20.96
C LEU A 97 15.72 -6.99 22.39
N PRO A 98 16.46 -6.31 23.29
CA PRO A 98 16.09 -6.16 24.71
C PRO A 98 14.68 -5.61 24.97
N VAL A 99 14.02 -6.11 26.02
CA VAL A 99 12.62 -5.79 26.36
C VAL A 99 12.34 -4.28 26.48
N TRP A 100 13.30 -3.48 26.95
CA TRP A 100 13.15 -2.01 27.01
C TRP A 100 12.94 -1.39 25.61
N PHE A 101 13.66 -1.89 24.59
CA PHE A 101 13.55 -1.46 23.21
C PHE A 101 12.22 -1.91 22.60
N GLN A 102 11.73 -3.09 22.98
CA GLN A 102 10.41 -3.59 22.58
C GLN A 102 9.29 -2.70 23.15
N LYS A 103 9.36 -2.34 24.44
CA LYS A 103 8.42 -1.39 25.05
C LYS A 103 8.44 -0.03 24.36
N PHE A 104 9.64 0.53 24.15
CA PHE A 104 9.81 1.80 23.43
C PHE A 104 9.22 1.73 22.01
N SER A 105 9.41 0.61 21.31
CA SER A 105 8.86 0.41 19.98
C SER A 105 7.33 0.31 19.97
N VAL A 106 6.69 -0.20 21.05
CA VAL A 106 5.23 -0.14 21.22
C VAL A 106 4.76 1.30 21.44
N VAL A 107 5.48 2.10 22.26
CA VAL A 107 5.18 3.53 22.45
C VAL A 107 5.30 4.29 21.13
N ALA A 108 6.40 4.09 20.39
CA ALA A 108 6.60 4.68 19.07
C ALA A 108 5.49 4.27 18.09
N THR A 109 5.03 3.01 18.13
CA THR A 109 3.89 2.54 17.34
C THR A 109 2.62 3.34 17.68
N TYR A 110 2.27 3.51 18.95
CA TYR A 110 1.11 4.33 19.34
C TYR A 110 1.22 5.79 18.90
N VAL A 111 2.41 6.40 19.01
CA VAL A 111 2.62 7.79 18.56
C VAL A 111 2.43 7.90 17.04
N ILE A 112 2.97 6.96 16.26
CA ILE A 112 2.88 6.97 14.79
C ILE A 112 1.47 6.60 14.30
N GLU A 113 0.74 5.73 15.01
CA GLU A 113 -0.61 5.30 14.62
C GLU A 113 -1.73 6.19 15.15
N ILE A 114 -1.59 6.85 16.31
CA ILE A 114 -2.69 7.63 16.95
C ILE A 114 -2.44 9.14 16.87
N ALA A 115 -1.25 9.61 17.24
CA ALA A 115 -0.98 11.05 17.35
C ALA A 115 -0.54 11.68 16.02
N ILE A 116 0.35 11.02 15.27
CA ILE A 116 0.87 11.54 14.00
C ILE A 116 -0.19 11.68 12.89
N PRO A 117 -1.24 10.84 12.76
CA PRO A 117 -2.27 11.04 11.73
C PRO A 117 -3.04 12.35 11.84
N LEU A 118 -3.09 12.97 13.03
CA LEU A 118 -3.63 14.33 13.20
C LEU A 118 -2.87 15.36 12.36
N LEU A 119 -1.57 15.16 12.17
CA LEU A 119 -0.71 16.03 11.36
C LEU A 119 -0.97 15.91 9.86
N PHE A 120 -1.71 14.89 9.39
CA PHE A 120 -2.00 14.73 7.96
C PHE A 120 -2.79 15.93 7.41
N PHE A 121 -3.67 16.51 8.21
CA PHE A 121 -4.47 17.70 7.86
C PHE A 121 -3.81 19.02 8.26
N ALA A 122 -2.61 19.01 8.84
CA ALA A 122 -1.92 20.22 9.27
C ALA A 122 -1.61 21.14 8.07
N PRO A 123 -1.85 22.47 8.16
CA PRO A 123 -1.53 23.39 7.08
C PRO A 123 -0.01 23.54 6.87
N ILE A 124 0.79 23.35 7.94
CA ILE A 124 2.25 23.44 7.89
C ILE A 124 2.83 22.27 7.09
N ARG A 125 3.54 22.63 6.00
CA ARG A 125 4.29 21.70 5.14
C ARG A 125 5.17 20.72 5.91
N ARG A 126 5.98 21.21 6.86
CA ARG A 126 6.99 20.40 7.56
C ARG A 126 6.35 19.30 8.42
N LEU A 127 5.25 19.61 9.13
CA LEU A 127 4.50 18.61 9.91
C LEU A 127 3.94 17.48 9.04
N ARG A 128 3.43 17.78 7.83
CA ARG A 128 2.99 16.74 6.88
C ARG A 128 4.15 15.90 6.34
N LEU A 129 5.34 16.49 6.13
CA LEU A 129 6.54 15.75 5.74
C LEU A 129 7.05 14.84 6.86
N PHE A 130 7.11 15.35 8.10
CA PHE A 130 7.43 14.54 9.28
C PHE A 130 6.49 13.34 9.37
N ALA A 131 5.17 13.59 9.29
CA ALA A 131 4.16 12.55 9.31
C ALA A 131 4.35 11.53 8.16
N PHE A 132 4.63 11.97 6.94
CA PHE A 132 4.97 11.09 5.81
C PHE A 132 6.15 10.18 6.12
N TYR A 133 7.28 10.73 6.59
CA TYR A 133 8.48 9.95 6.89
C TYR A 133 8.26 8.99 8.06
N SER A 134 7.52 9.37 9.10
CA SER A 134 7.14 8.48 10.19
C SER A 134 6.25 7.31 9.73
N GLN A 135 5.28 7.56 8.84
CA GLN A 135 4.47 6.48 8.27
C GLN A 135 5.32 5.56 7.40
N VAL A 136 6.13 6.10 6.48
CA VAL A 136 6.99 5.28 5.61
C VAL A 136 7.98 4.45 6.42
N LEU A 137 8.59 5.02 7.48
CA LEU A 137 9.49 4.30 8.38
C LEU A 137 8.77 3.11 9.06
N LEU A 138 7.58 3.34 9.64
CA LEU A 138 6.79 2.28 10.26
C LEU A 138 6.43 1.18 9.24
N GLN A 139 5.95 1.54 8.06
CA GLN A 139 5.60 0.56 7.03
C GLN A 139 6.83 -0.22 6.53
N VAL A 140 8.00 0.41 6.40
CA VAL A 140 9.25 -0.26 6.02
C VAL A 140 9.74 -1.23 7.11
N LEU A 141 9.71 -0.84 8.39
CA LEU A 141 10.06 -1.73 9.51
C LEU A 141 9.11 -2.94 9.59
N ILE A 142 7.82 -2.75 9.31
CA ILE A 142 6.85 -3.84 9.23
C ILE A 142 7.13 -4.75 8.02
N ILE A 143 7.46 -4.22 6.83
CA ILE A 143 7.86 -5.04 5.66
C ILE A 143 9.14 -5.83 5.94
N LEU A 144 10.13 -5.22 6.58
CA LEU A 144 11.40 -5.85 6.89
C LEU A 144 11.23 -7.04 7.84
N THR A 145 10.31 -6.94 8.82
CA THR A 145 10.09 -7.99 9.83
C THR A 145 9.00 -9.01 9.46
N GLY A 146 7.97 -8.62 8.69
CA GLY A 146 6.80 -9.44 8.43
C GLY A 146 6.21 -9.36 7.02
N ASN A 147 5.82 -10.50 6.48
CA ASN A 147 5.24 -10.61 5.15
C ASN A 147 3.73 -10.39 5.17
N TYR A 148 3.33 -9.12 5.10
CA TYR A 148 1.94 -8.68 5.11
C TYR A 148 1.37 -8.40 3.70
N ASN A 149 1.95 -9.06 2.70
CA ASN A 149 1.55 -9.01 1.30
C ASN A 149 1.75 -7.59 0.71
N PHE A 150 0.87 -7.16 -0.21
CA PHE A 150 0.86 -5.82 -0.78
C PHE A 150 0.45 -4.71 0.21
N PHE A 151 -0.01 -5.04 1.42
CA PHE A 151 -0.67 -4.09 2.34
C PHE A 151 0.20 -2.87 2.67
N ASN A 152 1.40 -3.08 3.19
CA ASN A 152 2.27 -1.98 3.61
C ASN A 152 2.78 -1.17 2.42
N MET A 153 2.98 -1.80 1.25
CA MET A 153 3.28 -1.08 0.02
C MET A 153 2.10 -0.19 -0.41
N LEU A 154 0.86 -0.67 -0.29
CA LEU A 154 -0.33 0.14 -0.53
C LEU A 154 -0.43 1.29 0.48
N THR A 155 -0.19 1.06 1.77
CA THR A 155 -0.13 2.14 2.79
C THR A 155 0.96 3.17 2.50
N ILE A 156 2.14 2.74 2.02
CA ILE A 156 3.20 3.65 1.55
C ILE A 156 2.70 4.47 0.35
N VAL A 157 2.03 3.85 -0.64
CA VAL A 157 1.43 4.57 -1.78
C VAL A 157 0.38 5.58 -1.33
N LEU A 158 -0.48 5.23 -0.37
CA LEU A 158 -1.45 6.15 0.23
C LEU A 158 -0.76 7.32 0.95
N ALA A 159 0.41 7.11 1.57
CA ALA A 159 1.19 8.15 2.24
C ALA A 159 1.70 9.25 1.27
N PHE A 160 1.87 8.99 -0.03
CA PHE A 160 2.22 10.05 -1.00
C PHE A 160 1.18 11.19 -1.07
N SER A 161 -0.06 10.97 -0.59
CA SER A 161 -1.09 12.03 -0.44
C SER A 161 -0.76 13.14 0.58
N LEU A 162 0.31 12.96 1.36
CA LEU A 162 0.86 13.94 2.31
C LEU A 162 1.93 14.85 1.68
N LEU A 163 2.53 14.43 0.57
CA LEU A 163 3.57 15.18 -0.14
C LEU A 163 2.99 16.33 -0.97
N ASP A 164 3.87 17.25 -1.38
CA ASP A 164 3.53 18.38 -2.25
C ASP A 164 4.39 18.41 -3.53
N GLU A 165 3.92 19.17 -4.53
CA GLU A 165 4.61 19.40 -5.82
C GLU A 165 6.10 19.76 -5.65
N GLU A 166 6.43 20.54 -4.61
CA GLU A 166 7.78 21.03 -4.35
C GLU A 166 8.70 19.97 -3.72
N HIS A 167 8.15 18.93 -3.07
CA HIS A 167 8.94 17.78 -2.62
C HIS A 167 9.18 16.82 -3.78
N VAL A 168 8.10 16.40 -4.44
CA VAL A 168 8.14 15.47 -5.58
C VAL A 168 8.93 16.08 -6.74
N GLY A 169 8.80 17.38 -6.97
CA GLY A 169 9.59 18.12 -7.95
C GLY A 169 11.09 18.08 -7.65
N ARG A 170 11.51 18.25 -6.39
CA ARG A 170 12.92 18.14 -5.99
C ARG A 170 13.47 16.72 -6.18
N TRP A 171 12.73 15.68 -5.76
CA TRP A 171 13.12 14.29 -6.00
C TRP A 171 13.26 13.97 -7.50
N LEU A 172 12.40 14.53 -8.35
CA LEU A 172 12.46 14.38 -9.81
C LEU A 172 13.48 15.31 -10.50
N GLY A 173 14.37 15.98 -9.75
CA GLY A 173 15.35 16.94 -10.29
C GLY A 173 14.76 18.23 -10.86
N ARG A 174 13.43 18.42 -10.78
CA ARG A 174 12.68 19.57 -11.30
C ARG A 174 12.67 20.72 -10.30
N SER A 175 13.84 21.31 -10.07
CA SER A 175 13.96 22.53 -9.28
C SER A 175 13.30 23.72 -10.00
N LYS A 176 12.03 24.03 -9.67
CA LYS A 176 11.45 25.36 -9.96
C LYS A 176 12.30 26.39 -9.21
N ARG A 177 12.84 27.40 -9.91
CA ARG A 177 13.41 28.59 -9.23
C ARG A 177 12.36 29.14 -8.27
N ARG A 178 12.72 29.38 -7.01
CA ARG A 178 11.86 30.13 -6.08
C ARG A 178 11.52 31.47 -6.72
N HIS A 179 10.23 31.74 -6.93
CA HIS A 179 9.81 33.14 -7.04
C HIS A 179 10.07 33.78 -5.68
N ALA A 180 10.85 34.86 -5.67
CA ALA A 180 11.04 35.64 -4.46
C ALA A 180 9.68 36.27 -4.08
N SER A 181 9.13 35.85 -2.94
CA SER A 181 7.97 36.50 -2.35
C SER A 181 8.38 37.89 -1.88
N THR A 182 7.73 38.94 -2.38
CA THR A 182 8.02 40.35 -2.04
C THR A 182 7.63 40.73 -0.60
N TRP A 183 7.11 39.79 0.19
CA TRP A 183 6.76 39.96 1.59
C TRP A 183 7.95 39.63 2.50
N PRO A 184 8.19 40.39 3.59
CA PRO A 184 9.27 40.12 4.52
C PRO A 184 9.14 38.70 5.12
N PRO A 185 10.16 37.83 5.01
CA PRO A 185 10.03 36.41 5.32
C PRO A 185 9.98 36.09 6.82
N SER A 186 10.17 37.08 7.71
CA SER A 186 10.31 36.89 9.15
C SER A 186 9.05 36.33 9.82
N LEU A 187 8.00 37.15 9.98
CA LEU A 187 6.90 36.82 10.92
C LEU A 187 6.17 35.52 10.58
N ARG A 188 5.79 35.29 9.32
CA ARG A 188 5.09 34.06 8.91
C ARG A 188 5.97 32.81 9.01
N SER A 189 7.27 32.92 8.72
CA SER A 189 8.20 31.80 8.86
C SER A 189 8.53 31.51 10.32
N PHE A 190 8.65 32.55 11.15
CA PHE A 190 8.83 32.46 12.59
C PHE A 190 7.63 31.79 13.24
N LEU A 191 6.40 32.29 13.03
CA LEU A 191 5.18 31.68 13.55
C LEU A 191 4.99 30.23 13.08
N SER A 192 5.31 29.92 11.82
CA SER A 192 5.25 28.53 11.32
C SER A 192 6.34 27.62 11.90
N THR A 193 7.47 28.17 12.35
CA THR A 193 8.55 27.38 12.99
C THR A 193 8.30 27.25 14.49
N LEU A 194 7.75 28.28 15.13
CA LEU A 194 7.27 28.24 16.53
C LEU A 194 6.16 27.19 16.68
N LEU A 195 5.12 27.26 15.85
CA LEU A 195 4.02 26.27 15.89
C LEU A 195 4.48 24.85 15.54
N GLU A 196 5.50 24.69 14.69
CA GLU A 196 6.16 23.40 14.48
C GLU A 196 6.87 22.89 15.74
N LEU A 197 7.73 23.71 16.36
CA LEU A 197 8.45 23.35 17.57
C LEU A 197 7.50 23.08 18.74
N SER A 198 6.44 23.88 18.91
CA SER A 198 5.37 23.63 19.87
C SER A 198 4.63 22.32 19.58
N THR A 199 4.43 21.95 18.30
CA THR A 199 3.81 20.67 17.94
C THR A 199 4.70 19.49 18.32
N TYR A 200 6.00 19.54 17.99
CA TYR A 200 6.94 18.48 18.40
C TYR A 200 7.12 18.42 19.93
N GLY A 201 7.17 19.58 20.61
CA GLY A 201 7.24 19.67 22.07
C GLY A 201 6.00 19.10 22.76
N LEU A 202 4.80 19.40 22.26
CA LEU A 202 3.55 18.81 22.75
C LEU A 202 3.48 17.31 22.50
N LEU A 203 3.88 16.83 21.31
CA LEU A 203 3.94 15.39 21.02
C LEU A 203 4.91 14.66 21.96
N LEU A 204 6.09 15.24 22.22
CA LEU A 204 7.07 14.67 23.16
C LEU A 204 6.55 14.69 24.60
N TYR A 205 6.03 15.84 25.06
CA TYR A 205 5.45 15.99 26.40
C TYR A 205 4.32 14.99 26.66
N TRP A 206 3.34 14.89 25.75
CA TRP A 206 2.25 13.92 25.88
C TRP A 206 2.74 12.47 25.75
N SER A 207 3.76 12.18 24.95
CA SER A 207 4.35 10.84 24.90
C SER A 207 5.03 10.45 26.22
N ILE A 208 5.74 11.38 26.87
CA ILE A 208 6.34 11.16 28.18
C ILE A 208 5.25 10.99 29.25
N GLN A 209 4.25 11.87 29.25
CA GLN A 209 3.16 11.87 30.23
C GLN A 209 2.23 10.65 30.11
N SER A 210 1.90 10.21 28.90
CA SER A 210 0.98 9.08 28.68
C SER A 210 1.63 7.70 28.81
N PHE A 211 2.96 7.60 28.75
CA PHE A 211 3.71 6.33 28.79
C PHE A 211 4.80 6.27 29.87
N SER A 212 4.82 7.21 30.82
CA SER A 212 5.77 7.31 31.95
C SER A 212 7.20 6.97 31.52
N LEU A 213 7.73 7.73 30.56
CA LEU A 213 9.04 7.47 29.95
C LEU A 213 10.16 7.93 30.90
N GLU A 214 10.69 6.99 31.67
CA GLU A 214 11.71 7.22 32.69
C GLU A 214 13.05 6.61 32.28
N ILE A 215 14.13 7.42 32.32
CA ILE A 215 15.50 6.94 32.09
C ILE A 215 16.06 6.50 33.44
N ASN A 216 16.16 5.18 33.67
CA ASN A 216 16.90 4.64 34.80
C ASN A 216 18.40 4.72 34.48
N TRP A 217 19.05 5.78 35.00
CA TRP A 217 20.45 6.10 34.72
C TRP A 217 21.43 5.03 35.19
N GLU A 218 21.14 4.35 36.32
CA GLU A 218 21.98 3.27 36.87
C GLU A 218 22.13 2.11 35.89
N LYS A 219 21.01 1.66 35.32
CA LYS A 219 20.95 0.50 34.41
C LYS A 219 21.06 0.90 32.94
N ARG A 220 21.04 2.21 32.64
CA ARG A 220 20.91 2.81 31.30
C ARG A 220 19.71 2.26 30.52
N LEU A 221 18.61 1.97 31.22
CA LEU A 221 17.38 1.43 30.65
C LEU A 221 16.29 2.50 30.61
N LEU A 222 15.53 2.53 29.52
CA LEU A 222 14.26 3.25 29.47
C LEU A 222 13.16 2.34 30.03
N ASP A 223 12.58 2.70 31.18
CA ASP A 223 11.30 2.11 31.57
C ASP A 223 10.13 2.92 31.00
N SER A 224 9.01 2.24 30.83
CA SER A 224 7.78 2.80 30.27
C SER A 224 6.59 1.96 30.72
N LYS A 225 5.49 2.64 31.05
CA LYS A 225 4.25 2.07 31.58
C LYS A 225 3.10 2.96 31.10
N VAL A 226 1.96 2.37 30.69
CA VAL A 226 0.80 3.20 30.31
C VAL A 226 0.29 3.94 31.55
N ALA A 227 0.30 5.28 31.50
CA ALA A 227 0.05 6.17 32.64
C ALA A 227 -1.42 6.57 32.81
N PHE A 228 -2.30 6.04 31.96
CA PHE A 228 -3.74 6.32 31.94
C PHE A 228 -4.54 5.02 32.04
N THR A 229 -5.78 5.10 32.50
CA THR A 229 -6.69 3.95 32.60
C THR A 229 -7.47 3.70 31.30
N TYR A 230 -8.06 2.50 31.18
CA TYR A 230 -9.02 2.20 30.12
C TYR A 230 -10.21 3.18 30.11
N HIS A 231 -10.66 3.64 31.29
CA HIS A 231 -11.81 4.54 31.37
C HIS A 231 -11.47 5.92 30.83
N GLU A 232 -10.33 6.51 31.23
CA GLU A 232 -9.87 7.80 30.73
C GLU A 232 -9.61 7.75 29.22
N PHE A 233 -8.99 6.69 28.71
CA PHE A 233 -8.81 6.49 27.28
C PHE A 233 -10.15 6.43 26.51
N THR A 234 -11.16 5.76 27.08
CA THR A 234 -12.50 5.68 26.45
C THR A 234 -13.21 7.03 26.48
N MET A 235 -13.05 7.82 27.55
CA MET A 235 -13.62 9.17 27.65
C MET A 235 -12.93 10.15 26.69
N TRP A 236 -11.59 10.10 26.61
CA TRP A 236 -10.80 10.82 25.60
C TRP A 236 -11.26 10.47 24.18
N LEU A 237 -11.42 9.18 23.88
CA LEU A 237 -11.81 8.71 22.57
C LEU A 237 -13.21 9.20 22.15
N ARG A 238 -14.18 9.16 23.08
CA ARG A 238 -15.51 9.76 22.90
C ARG A 238 -15.45 11.27 22.65
N ALA A 239 -14.67 11.98 23.46
CA ALA A 239 -14.51 13.43 23.34
C ALA A 239 -13.83 13.84 22.02
N VAL A 240 -12.94 13.01 21.47
CA VAL A 240 -12.14 13.32 20.27
C VAL A 240 -12.76 12.82 18.96
N THR A 241 -13.55 11.73 18.97
CA THR A 241 -14.06 11.10 17.72
C THR A 241 -14.88 12.05 16.85
N LEU A 242 -15.85 12.80 17.41
CA LEU A 242 -16.64 13.75 16.64
C LEU A 242 -15.85 15.02 16.22
N PRO A 243 -14.99 15.62 17.07
CA PRO A 243 -14.04 16.64 16.61
C PRO A 243 -13.11 16.21 15.48
N LEU A 244 -12.71 14.93 15.37
CA LEU A 244 -11.94 14.44 14.22
C LEU A 244 -12.77 14.40 12.92
N VAL A 245 -14.06 14.08 13.00
CA VAL A 245 -15.00 14.23 11.88
C VAL A 245 -15.11 15.72 11.49
N GLY A 246 -15.21 16.62 12.47
CA GLY A 246 -15.20 18.06 12.25
C GLY A 246 -13.93 18.58 11.58
N LEU A 247 -12.75 18.15 12.05
CA LEU A 247 -11.45 18.46 11.45
C LEU A 247 -11.36 17.97 10.00
N GLY A 248 -11.85 16.75 9.73
CA GLY A 248 -11.95 16.20 8.38
C GLY A 248 -12.85 17.06 7.49
N PHE A 249 -14.05 17.39 7.95
CA PHE A 249 -15.01 18.22 7.21
C PHE A 249 -14.49 19.63 6.92
N LEU A 250 -13.83 20.28 7.89
CA LEU A 250 -13.21 21.60 7.70
C LEU A 250 -12.03 21.53 6.72
N SER A 251 -11.19 20.49 6.80
CA SER A 251 -10.08 20.27 5.87
C SER A 251 -10.57 20.03 4.43
N LEU A 252 -11.61 19.22 4.27
CA LEU A 252 -12.24 18.97 2.97
C LEU A 252 -12.90 20.24 2.41
N SER A 253 -13.65 20.97 3.24
CA SER A 253 -14.29 22.24 2.84
C SER A 253 -13.25 23.26 2.36
N TRP A 254 -12.10 23.36 3.02
CA TRP A 254 -10.99 24.22 2.59
C TRP A 254 -10.41 23.81 1.23
N GLU A 255 -10.21 22.51 0.96
CA GLU A 255 -9.76 22.03 -0.35
C GLU A 255 -10.81 22.27 -1.45
N ILE A 256 -12.10 22.05 -1.17
CA ILE A 256 -13.21 22.31 -2.10
C ILE A 256 -13.26 23.81 -2.48
N LEU A 257 -13.20 24.71 -1.49
CA LEU A 257 -13.19 26.16 -1.71
C LEU A 257 -11.92 26.63 -2.42
N SER A 258 -10.75 26.07 -2.07
CA SER A 258 -9.48 26.33 -2.76
C SER A 258 -9.52 25.90 -4.23
N ALA A 259 -10.14 24.75 -4.52
CA ALA A 259 -10.33 24.26 -5.88
C ALA A 259 -11.35 25.11 -6.67
N LEU A 260 -12.42 25.60 -6.03
CA LEU A 260 -13.38 26.51 -6.63
C LEU A 260 -12.72 27.84 -7.02
N TYR A 261 -11.90 28.42 -6.12
CA TYR A 261 -11.12 29.61 -6.40
C TYR A 261 -10.17 29.41 -7.60
N ARG A 262 -9.45 28.27 -7.65
CA ARG A 262 -8.61 27.90 -8.81
C ARG A 262 -9.42 27.81 -10.11
N CYS A 263 -10.66 27.28 -10.08
CA CYS A 263 -11.54 27.28 -11.25
C CYS A 263 -11.94 28.71 -11.66
N ALA A 264 -12.28 29.56 -10.70
CA ALA A 264 -12.71 30.93 -10.95
C ALA A 264 -11.63 31.79 -11.64
N CYS A 265 -10.35 31.50 -11.39
CA CYS A 265 -9.17 32.15 -11.97
C CYS A 265 -8.80 31.67 -13.40
N ILE A 266 -9.50 30.69 -13.98
CA ILE A 266 -9.23 30.22 -15.34
C ILE A 266 -9.68 31.26 -16.38
N ARG A 267 -8.81 31.52 -17.37
CA ARG A 267 -9.10 32.43 -18.48
C ARG A 267 -9.97 31.74 -19.55
N GLY A 268 -11.00 32.45 -20.02
CA GLY A 268 -11.92 31.99 -21.06
C GLY A 268 -13.18 31.30 -20.50
N CYS A 269 -14.36 31.76 -20.94
CA CYS A 269 -15.65 31.34 -20.39
C CYS A 269 -15.88 29.81 -20.47
N PHE A 270 -15.66 29.21 -21.64
CA PHE A 270 -15.82 27.75 -21.85
C PHE A 270 -14.93 26.91 -20.92
N TRP A 271 -13.64 27.27 -20.80
CA TRP A 271 -12.71 26.54 -19.92
C TRP A 271 -13.03 26.72 -18.44
N LYS A 272 -13.51 27.90 -18.04
CA LYS A 272 -14.02 28.14 -16.68
C LYS A 272 -15.26 27.30 -16.39
N LEU A 273 -16.26 27.32 -17.27
CA LEU A 273 -17.48 26.51 -17.14
C LEU A 273 -17.20 25.01 -17.05
N TRP A 274 -16.34 24.50 -17.94
CA TRP A 274 -15.92 23.09 -17.96
C TRP A 274 -15.14 22.70 -16.70
N ALA A 275 -14.25 23.56 -16.21
CA ALA A 275 -13.54 23.34 -14.95
C ALA A 275 -14.49 23.35 -13.74
N THR A 276 -15.46 24.27 -13.69
CA THR A 276 -16.48 24.28 -12.61
C THR A 276 -17.39 23.07 -12.66
N LEU A 277 -17.76 22.57 -13.84
CA LEU A 277 -18.56 21.34 -13.97
C LEU A 277 -17.78 20.12 -13.46
N GLN A 278 -16.51 19.98 -13.84
CA GLN A 278 -15.65 18.91 -13.32
C GLN A 278 -15.43 19.04 -11.81
N TRP A 279 -15.18 20.25 -11.30
CA TRP A 279 -15.09 20.51 -9.86
C TRP A 279 -16.36 20.13 -9.11
N ALA A 280 -17.55 20.47 -9.62
CA ALA A 280 -18.81 20.14 -8.97
C ALA A 280 -19.00 18.62 -8.86
N VAL A 281 -18.82 17.89 -9.97
CA VAL A 281 -18.94 16.42 -10.00
C VAL A 281 -17.97 15.76 -9.01
N PHE A 282 -16.68 16.15 -9.01
CA PHE A 282 -15.71 15.57 -8.10
C PHE A 282 -15.89 16.02 -6.64
N ALA A 283 -16.34 17.24 -6.38
CA ALA A 283 -16.64 17.72 -5.02
C ALA A 283 -17.86 16.99 -4.43
N THR A 284 -18.93 16.79 -5.20
CA THR A 284 -20.10 15.99 -4.79
C THR A 284 -19.73 14.53 -4.55
N ALA A 285 -18.95 13.91 -5.45
CA ALA A 285 -18.46 12.54 -5.26
C ALA A 285 -17.58 12.41 -4.00
N THR A 286 -16.66 13.36 -3.78
CA THR A 286 -15.82 13.41 -2.58
C THR A 286 -16.63 13.61 -1.30
N MET A 287 -17.63 14.50 -1.30
CA MET A 287 -18.49 14.73 -0.12
C MET A 287 -19.35 13.50 0.19
N GLY A 288 -19.87 12.80 -0.84
CA GLY A 288 -20.59 11.55 -0.67
C GLY A 288 -19.72 10.42 -0.10
N MET A 289 -18.50 10.24 -0.65
CA MET A 289 -17.52 9.28 -0.13
C MET A 289 -17.09 9.60 1.30
N PHE A 290 -16.87 10.88 1.63
CA PHE A 290 -16.57 11.32 2.98
C PHE A 290 -17.74 11.01 3.94
N ALA A 291 -18.98 11.37 3.59
CA ALA A 291 -20.16 11.10 4.41
C ALA A 291 -20.33 9.60 4.70
N VAL A 292 -20.34 8.75 3.66
CA VAL A 292 -20.42 7.29 3.79
C VAL A 292 -19.32 6.74 4.72
N SER A 293 -18.11 7.28 4.61
CA SER A 293 -16.97 6.82 5.42
C SER A 293 -17.04 7.13 6.92
N LEU A 294 -17.95 8.01 7.35
CA LEU A 294 -18.11 8.34 8.76
C LEU A 294 -18.68 7.18 9.57
N VAL A 295 -19.51 6.32 8.97
CA VAL A 295 -20.12 5.16 9.65
C VAL A 295 -19.04 4.17 10.10
N PRO A 296 -18.21 3.58 9.21
CA PRO A 296 -17.17 2.64 9.63
C PRO A 296 -15.99 3.29 10.37
N PHE A 297 -15.78 4.61 10.24
CA PHE A 297 -14.84 5.34 11.10
C PHE A 297 -15.35 5.44 12.55
N THR A 298 -16.63 5.77 12.75
CA THR A 298 -17.20 5.92 14.09
C THR A 298 -17.49 4.59 14.78
N TYR A 299 -17.39 3.43 14.14
CA TYR A 299 -17.39 2.12 14.83
C TYR A 299 -16.28 1.98 15.90
N ILE A 300 -15.29 2.87 15.89
CA ILE A 300 -14.29 3.03 16.96
C ILE A 300 -14.92 3.42 18.32
N ASP A 301 -16.01 4.20 18.30
CA ASP A 301 -16.84 4.53 19.47
C ASP A 301 -18.33 4.49 19.09
N TYR A 302 -19.02 3.44 19.56
CA TYR A 302 -20.44 3.18 19.26
C TYR A 302 -21.36 4.34 19.65
N GLU A 303 -21.02 5.11 20.70
CA GLU A 303 -21.82 6.25 21.15
C GLU A 303 -21.76 7.42 20.15
N SER A 304 -20.59 7.66 19.54
CA SER A 304 -20.41 8.61 18.43
C SER A 304 -21.07 8.14 17.13
N ASN A 305 -21.08 6.83 16.86
CA ASN A 305 -21.76 6.25 15.69
C ASN A 305 -23.29 6.47 15.73
N GLY A 306 -23.90 6.30 16.89
CA GLY A 306 -25.33 6.59 17.12
C GLY A 306 -25.72 8.07 17.00
N LYS A 307 -24.75 8.99 17.09
CA LYS A 307 -24.95 10.45 16.94
C LYS A 307 -24.86 10.93 15.48
N LEU A 308 -24.51 10.06 14.52
CA LEU A 308 -24.52 10.41 13.10
C LEU A 308 -25.95 10.55 12.55
N TRP A 309 -26.14 11.50 11.63
CA TRP A 309 -27.43 11.73 10.98
C TRP A 309 -27.94 10.46 10.27
N PRO A 310 -29.18 9.99 10.50
CA PRO A 310 -29.68 8.74 9.92
C PRO A 310 -29.66 8.65 8.39
N GLY A 311 -29.61 9.78 7.67
CA GLY A 311 -29.38 9.79 6.23
C GLY A 311 -28.04 9.16 5.82
N ILE A 312 -26.99 9.37 6.63
CA ILE A 312 -25.64 8.84 6.39
C ILE A 312 -25.63 7.32 6.57
N HIS A 313 -26.29 6.81 7.61
CA HIS A 313 -26.47 5.36 7.83
C HIS A 313 -27.22 4.70 6.66
N ARG A 314 -28.28 5.32 6.15
CA ARG A 314 -28.97 4.83 4.93
C ARG A 314 -28.04 4.80 3.71
N MET A 315 -27.23 5.84 3.51
CA MET A 315 -26.25 5.90 2.41
C MET A 315 -25.13 4.86 2.53
N PHE A 316 -24.68 4.54 3.75
CA PHE A 316 -23.71 3.47 3.98
C PHE A 316 -24.32 2.09 3.64
N ASN A 317 -25.52 1.81 4.16
CA ASN A 317 -26.19 0.51 3.97
C ASN A 317 -26.51 0.19 2.49
N THR A 318 -26.65 1.18 1.61
CA THR A 318 -26.82 0.93 0.16
C THR A 318 -25.52 0.60 -0.56
N VAL A 319 -24.35 0.96 -0.02
CA VAL A 319 -23.04 0.73 -0.65
C VAL A 319 -22.15 -0.29 0.05
N GLU A 320 -22.47 -0.69 1.28
CA GLU A 320 -21.76 -1.69 2.08
C GLU A 320 -21.46 -2.98 1.30
N ARG A 321 -22.42 -3.47 0.52
CA ARG A 321 -22.29 -4.68 -0.32
C ARG A 321 -21.18 -4.61 -1.37
N PHE A 322 -20.77 -3.40 -1.77
CA PHE A 322 -19.67 -3.18 -2.71
C PHE A 322 -18.32 -2.92 -2.01
N GLN A 323 -18.28 -2.89 -0.67
CA GLN A 323 -17.08 -2.66 0.15
C GLN A 323 -16.32 -1.37 -0.23
N VAL A 324 -17.06 -0.35 -0.69
CA VAL A 324 -16.50 0.93 -1.16
C VAL A 324 -15.85 1.71 -0.02
N VAL A 325 -16.36 1.54 1.20
CA VAL A 325 -15.74 2.07 2.42
C VAL A 325 -15.82 1.06 3.56
N ASN A 326 -14.72 0.92 4.30
CA ASN A 326 -14.49 -0.15 5.28
C ASN A 326 -14.01 0.40 6.63
N SER A 327 -14.10 -0.45 7.65
CA SER A 327 -13.46 -0.26 8.96
C SER A 327 -12.08 -0.95 9.00
N TYR A 328 -11.21 -0.53 9.93
CA TYR A 328 -9.84 -1.04 10.03
C TYR A 328 -9.44 -1.32 11.48
N GLY A 329 -8.94 -2.53 11.78
CA GLY A 329 -8.60 -2.96 13.14
C GLY A 329 -7.42 -3.93 13.22
N LEU A 330 -6.25 -3.54 12.71
CA LEU A 330 -5.08 -4.41 12.61
C LEU A 330 -4.44 -4.75 13.98
N PHE A 331 -4.16 -6.04 14.18
CA PHE A 331 -3.54 -6.62 15.38
C PHE A 331 -4.21 -6.21 16.70
N ARG A 332 -5.56 -6.08 16.67
CA ARG A 332 -6.38 -5.69 17.82
C ARG A 332 -6.00 -6.41 19.12
N ARG A 333 -5.75 -7.72 19.08
CA ARG A 333 -5.15 -8.50 20.17
C ARG A 333 -3.92 -9.24 19.66
N MET A 334 -2.90 -9.42 20.51
CA MET A 334 -1.80 -10.32 20.19
C MET A 334 -2.25 -11.78 20.30
N THR A 335 -1.91 -12.55 19.27
CA THR A 335 -2.11 -14.01 19.18
C THR A 335 -0.81 -14.73 19.52
N GLY A 336 -0.87 -16.02 19.89
CA GLY A 336 0.31 -16.83 20.20
C GLY A 336 1.10 -16.42 21.46
N VAL A 337 0.47 -15.74 22.42
CA VAL A 337 1.12 -15.43 23.71
C VAL A 337 1.45 -16.75 24.43
N GLY A 338 2.73 -16.96 24.75
CA GLY A 338 3.21 -18.24 25.26
C GLY A 338 3.37 -19.32 24.19
N GLY A 339 3.63 -18.94 22.94
CA GLY A 339 3.99 -19.81 21.81
C GLY A 339 2.99 -19.73 20.66
N ARG A 340 3.53 -19.55 19.45
CA ARG A 340 2.80 -19.49 18.19
C ARG A 340 2.16 -20.85 17.85
N PRO A 341 0.83 -20.98 17.77
CA PRO A 341 0.22 -22.22 17.32
C PRO A 341 0.39 -22.39 15.80
N GLU A 342 0.69 -23.61 15.36
CA GLU A 342 0.80 -23.99 13.96
C GLU A 342 0.22 -25.38 13.74
N VAL A 343 -0.54 -25.54 12.67
CA VAL A 343 -1.02 -26.85 12.22
C VAL A 343 0.01 -27.47 11.27
N VAL A 344 0.36 -28.73 11.54
CA VAL A 344 1.22 -29.57 10.71
C VAL A 344 0.36 -30.68 10.13
N LEU A 345 0.40 -30.89 8.82
CA LEU A 345 -0.25 -32.02 8.15
C LEU A 345 0.76 -33.16 7.97
N GLU A 346 0.31 -34.39 8.17
CA GLU A 346 1.09 -35.59 7.89
C GLU A 346 0.29 -36.52 6.99
N GLY A 347 0.95 -37.07 5.97
CA GLY A 347 0.41 -38.13 5.11
C GLY A 347 1.02 -39.49 5.45
N SER A 348 0.31 -40.57 5.12
CA SER A 348 0.76 -41.95 5.28
C SER A 348 0.11 -42.89 4.25
N TYR A 349 0.78 -44.00 3.95
CA TYR A 349 0.24 -45.11 3.18
C TYR A 349 -0.20 -46.30 4.06
N ASP A 350 0.28 -46.41 5.29
CA ASP A 350 0.23 -47.62 6.14
C ASP A 350 -0.30 -47.37 7.57
N LYS A 351 -0.54 -46.10 7.95
CA LYS A 351 -0.81 -45.59 9.31
C LYS A 351 0.34 -45.72 10.32
N GLN A 352 1.49 -46.27 9.94
CA GLN A 352 2.66 -46.47 10.80
C GLN A 352 3.74 -45.42 10.49
N THR A 353 4.13 -45.31 9.21
CA THR A 353 5.05 -44.30 8.72
C THR A 353 4.28 -43.04 8.34
N TRP A 354 4.67 -41.90 8.92
CA TRP A 354 4.04 -40.60 8.71
C TRP A 354 5.07 -39.60 8.21
N THR A 355 4.74 -38.86 7.15
CA THR A 355 5.62 -37.84 6.57
C THR A 355 4.95 -36.49 6.61
N GLU A 356 5.62 -35.50 7.18
CA GLU A 356 5.14 -34.11 7.22
C GLU A 356 5.01 -33.53 5.81
N ILE A 357 3.90 -32.85 5.55
CA ILE A 357 3.65 -32.12 4.31
C ILE A 357 4.15 -30.68 4.52
N GLU A 358 5.38 -30.40 4.08
CA GLU A 358 5.95 -29.04 4.15
C GLU A 358 5.21 -28.06 3.23
N PHE A 359 4.89 -26.88 3.77
CA PHE A 359 4.28 -25.77 3.05
C PHE A 359 5.35 -24.82 2.48
N MET A 360 5.00 -24.10 1.41
CA MET A 360 5.91 -23.13 0.80
C MET A 360 6.37 -22.01 1.74
N TYR A 361 5.51 -21.44 2.60
CA TYR A 361 5.82 -20.15 3.25
C TYR A 361 5.59 -20.06 4.76
N LYS A 362 4.59 -20.75 5.34
CA LYS A 362 4.42 -20.79 6.81
C LYS A 362 5.55 -21.59 7.49
N PRO A 363 5.82 -21.38 8.80
CA PRO A 363 6.74 -22.23 9.55
C PRO A 363 6.32 -23.71 9.58
N GLY A 364 7.33 -24.59 9.66
CA GLY A 364 7.18 -26.04 9.70
C GLY A 364 8.51 -26.71 10.03
N ASN A 365 9.40 -26.82 9.04
CA ASN A 365 10.76 -27.28 9.27
C ASN A 365 11.52 -26.32 10.20
N VAL A 366 12.01 -26.85 11.33
CA VAL A 366 12.63 -26.04 12.40
C VAL A 366 13.96 -25.40 11.99
N SER A 367 14.70 -26.03 11.07
CA SER A 367 16.00 -25.54 10.59
C SER A 367 15.86 -24.55 9.41
N ARG A 368 14.64 -24.34 8.91
CA ARG A 368 14.38 -23.49 7.74
C ARG A 368 14.14 -22.04 8.16
N ALA A 369 14.95 -21.14 7.60
CA ALA A 369 14.81 -19.69 7.81
C ALA A 369 13.41 -19.21 7.34
N PRO A 370 12.76 -18.27 8.06
CA PRO A 370 11.50 -17.68 7.62
C PRO A 370 11.69 -16.95 6.27
N PRO A 371 10.79 -17.08 5.29
CA PRO A 371 11.02 -16.55 3.95
C PRO A 371 10.71 -15.06 3.82
N VAL A 372 11.27 -14.42 2.78
CA VAL A 372 10.81 -13.09 2.32
C VAL A 372 9.95 -13.29 1.07
N VAL A 373 8.65 -13.01 1.19
CA VAL A 373 7.64 -13.27 0.15
C VAL A 373 6.87 -12.02 -0.25
N ALA A 374 6.87 -10.97 0.58
CA ALA A 374 6.22 -9.70 0.24
C ALA A 374 6.73 -9.17 -1.12
N PRO A 375 5.86 -8.64 -2.01
CA PRO A 375 4.44 -8.34 -1.79
C PRO A 375 3.44 -9.47 -2.10
N HIS A 376 3.89 -10.71 -2.31
CA HIS A 376 2.98 -11.83 -2.56
C HIS A 376 2.02 -12.10 -1.38
N GLN A 377 0.85 -12.67 -1.67
CA GLN A 377 -0.13 -13.11 -0.69
C GLN A 377 -0.29 -14.64 -0.73
N PRO A 378 0.46 -15.38 0.12
CA PRO A 378 0.21 -16.79 0.39
C PRO A 378 -1.19 -17.03 1.00
N ARG A 379 -2.23 -17.18 0.17
CA ARG A 379 -3.61 -17.26 0.67
C ARG A 379 -3.86 -18.50 1.54
N LEU A 380 -3.24 -19.64 1.22
CA LEU A 380 -3.38 -20.87 2.02
C LEU A 380 -2.65 -20.78 3.35
N ASP A 381 -1.37 -20.39 3.36
CA ASP A 381 -0.56 -20.21 4.57
C ASP A 381 -1.21 -19.22 5.56
N TRP A 382 -1.79 -18.13 5.05
CA TRP A 382 -2.58 -17.19 5.86
C TRP A 382 -3.85 -17.82 6.46
N GLN A 383 -4.56 -18.68 5.72
CA GLN A 383 -5.72 -19.41 6.24
C GLN A 383 -5.32 -20.49 7.25
N MET A 384 -4.19 -21.19 7.05
CA MET A 384 -3.62 -22.15 8.00
C MET A 384 -3.29 -21.51 9.35
N TRP A 385 -2.69 -20.31 9.36
CA TRP A 385 -2.42 -19.55 10.59
C TRP A 385 -3.70 -19.14 11.32
N PHE A 386 -4.76 -18.73 10.59
CA PHE A 386 -6.07 -18.48 11.21
C PHE A 386 -6.72 -19.75 11.76
N ALA A 387 -6.60 -20.88 11.06
CA ALA A 387 -7.13 -22.17 11.53
C ALA A 387 -6.44 -22.66 12.81
N ALA A 388 -5.12 -22.45 12.94
CA ALA A 388 -4.35 -22.78 14.14
C ALA A 388 -4.75 -22.00 15.40
N LEU A 389 -5.51 -20.90 15.25
CA LEU A 389 -6.02 -20.09 16.37
C LEU A 389 -7.41 -20.52 16.88
N ALA A 390 -8.00 -21.55 16.28
CA ALA A 390 -9.35 -22.02 16.58
C ALA A 390 -9.43 -23.56 16.56
N HIS A 391 -10.62 -24.11 16.86
CA HIS A 391 -10.88 -25.54 16.68
C HIS A 391 -11.11 -25.86 15.19
N HIS A 392 -10.80 -27.08 14.73
CA HIS A 392 -10.92 -27.44 13.31
C HIS A 392 -12.33 -27.21 12.73
N SER A 393 -13.39 -27.40 13.54
CA SER A 393 -14.78 -27.16 13.15
C SER A 393 -15.08 -25.68 12.84
N SER A 394 -14.25 -24.74 13.29
CA SER A 394 -14.31 -23.32 12.90
C SER A 394 -13.69 -23.04 11.52
N SER A 395 -13.06 -24.02 10.87
CA SER A 395 -12.46 -23.91 9.54
C SER A 395 -12.98 -25.00 8.56
N PRO A 396 -14.26 -24.97 8.14
CA PRO A 396 -14.84 -26.03 7.28
C PRO A 396 -14.09 -26.28 5.96
N TRP A 397 -13.44 -25.24 5.41
CA TRP A 397 -12.61 -25.35 4.22
C TRP A 397 -11.47 -26.36 4.38
N PHE A 398 -10.99 -26.59 5.61
CA PHE A 398 -9.89 -27.51 5.93
C PHE A 398 -10.25 -28.97 5.60
N ALA A 399 -11.48 -29.39 5.90
CA ALA A 399 -11.95 -30.73 5.54
C ALA A 399 -11.98 -30.93 4.01
N SER A 400 -12.41 -29.92 3.26
CA SER A 400 -12.36 -29.94 1.78
C SER A 400 -10.92 -29.94 1.25
N PHE A 401 -10.01 -29.19 1.88
CA PHE A 401 -8.58 -29.20 1.56
C PHE A 401 -7.95 -30.59 1.77
N VAL A 402 -8.14 -31.22 2.93
CA VAL A 402 -7.68 -32.59 3.21
C VAL A 402 -8.25 -33.61 2.22
N TYR A 403 -9.56 -33.54 1.94
CA TYR A 403 -10.22 -34.40 0.96
C TYR A 403 -9.62 -34.29 -0.45
N ARG A 404 -9.27 -33.07 -0.90
CA ARG A 404 -8.65 -32.86 -2.21
C ARG A 404 -7.18 -33.28 -2.28
N LEU A 405 -6.46 -33.26 -1.15
CA LEU A 405 -5.10 -33.85 -1.06
C LEU A 405 -5.15 -35.38 -1.12
N LEU A 406 -6.08 -36.03 -0.39
CA LEU A 406 -6.35 -37.47 -0.50
C LEU A 406 -6.76 -37.88 -1.94
N GLN A 407 -7.50 -37.03 -2.65
CA GLN A 407 -7.82 -37.22 -4.08
C GLN A 407 -6.66 -36.93 -5.05
N GLY A 408 -5.46 -36.57 -4.57
CA GLY A 408 -4.30 -36.27 -5.41
C GLY A 408 -4.48 -35.09 -6.37
N LYS A 409 -5.31 -34.08 -6.04
CA LYS A 409 -5.61 -32.99 -6.97
C LYS A 409 -4.43 -32.01 -7.10
N GLU A 410 -3.73 -32.05 -8.24
CA GLU A 410 -2.62 -31.14 -8.59
C GLU A 410 -2.88 -29.67 -8.23
N ASP A 411 -4.04 -29.13 -8.60
CA ASP A 411 -4.40 -27.73 -8.36
C ASP A 411 -4.53 -27.36 -6.87
N VAL A 412 -4.63 -28.35 -5.97
CA VAL A 412 -4.62 -28.17 -4.51
C VAL A 412 -3.23 -28.46 -3.94
N ILE A 413 -2.53 -29.49 -4.43
CA ILE A 413 -1.12 -29.76 -4.10
C ILE A 413 -0.26 -28.52 -4.39
N ARG A 414 -0.50 -27.86 -5.53
CA ARG A 414 0.19 -26.63 -5.96
C ARG A 414 -0.10 -25.38 -5.12
N LEU A 415 -1.08 -25.43 -4.20
CA LEU A 415 -1.26 -24.40 -3.16
C LEU A 415 -0.33 -24.62 -1.97
N VAL A 416 0.13 -25.87 -1.77
CA VAL A 416 1.04 -26.28 -0.69
C VAL A 416 2.49 -26.22 -1.14
N GLN A 417 2.79 -26.80 -2.31
CA GLN A 417 4.10 -26.77 -2.97
C GLN A 417 3.96 -26.53 -4.48
N ALA A 418 4.53 -25.41 -4.97
CA ALA A 418 4.56 -25.12 -6.41
C ALA A 418 5.56 -26.01 -7.17
N ASP A 419 6.59 -26.49 -6.47
CA ASP A 419 7.55 -27.48 -6.93
C ASP A 419 7.10 -28.87 -6.49
N GLU A 420 6.63 -29.68 -7.44
CA GLU A 420 6.11 -31.02 -7.17
C GLU A 420 7.20 -32.02 -6.70
N SER A 421 8.49 -31.71 -6.89
CA SER A 421 9.59 -32.53 -6.35
C SER A 421 9.75 -32.39 -4.83
N GLN A 422 9.28 -31.27 -4.26
CA GLN A 422 9.30 -31.01 -2.81
C GLN A 422 8.05 -31.56 -2.09
N TYR A 423 7.07 -32.11 -2.83
CA TYR A 423 5.86 -32.69 -2.24
C TYR A 423 6.03 -34.23 -2.06
N PRO A 424 6.03 -34.77 -0.82
CA PRO A 424 6.38 -36.19 -0.59
C PRO A 424 5.44 -37.22 -1.24
N PHE A 425 4.23 -36.79 -1.62
CA PHE A 425 3.18 -37.63 -2.18
C PHE A 425 2.89 -37.28 -3.66
N SER A 426 3.90 -36.81 -4.39
CA SER A 426 3.78 -36.42 -5.81
C SER A 426 3.66 -37.63 -6.75
N ALA A 427 4.34 -38.74 -6.45
CA ALA A 427 4.27 -39.96 -7.25
C ALA A 427 2.95 -40.75 -7.06
N ARG A 428 2.38 -40.71 -5.85
CA ARG A 428 1.07 -41.31 -5.49
C ARG A 428 0.47 -40.52 -4.32
N PRO A 429 -0.86 -40.25 -4.32
CA PRO A 429 -1.51 -39.57 -3.20
C PRO A 429 -1.45 -40.41 -1.91
N PRO A 430 -1.47 -39.78 -0.72
CA PRO A 430 -1.51 -40.49 0.55
C PRO A 430 -2.85 -41.20 0.73
N ILE A 431 -2.85 -42.37 1.36
CA ILE A 431 -4.09 -43.10 1.69
C ILE A 431 -4.73 -42.51 2.96
N TYR A 432 -3.89 -42.05 3.88
CA TYR A 432 -4.29 -41.44 5.15
C TYR A 432 -3.67 -40.05 5.32
N ILE A 433 -4.46 -39.10 5.83
CA ILE A 433 -3.97 -37.80 6.29
C ILE A 433 -4.47 -37.56 7.71
N ARG A 434 -3.61 -36.98 8.55
CA ARG A 434 -3.97 -36.40 9.86
C ARG A 434 -3.34 -35.01 10.01
N ALA A 435 -3.75 -34.26 11.03
CA ALA A 435 -3.08 -33.00 11.35
C ALA A 435 -2.92 -32.79 12.85
N HIS A 436 -1.76 -32.28 13.25
CA HIS A 436 -1.39 -32.00 14.65
C HIS A 436 -1.25 -30.51 14.90
N LEU A 437 -1.58 -30.08 16.11
CA LEU A 437 -1.33 -28.72 16.59
C LEU A 437 -0.02 -28.71 17.38
N TYR A 438 0.91 -27.87 16.94
CA TYR A 438 2.17 -27.59 17.62
C TYR A 438 2.19 -26.15 18.12
N LYS A 439 2.97 -25.88 19.18
CA LYS A 439 3.52 -24.54 19.43
C LYS A 439 4.91 -24.44 18.85
N TYR A 440 5.20 -23.32 18.20
CA TYR A 440 6.51 -22.91 17.74
C TYR A 440 6.97 -21.68 18.52
N TRP A 441 8.28 -21.58 18.70
CA TRP A 441 8.96 -20.38 19.18
C TRP A 441 10.22 -20.15 18.37
N PHE A 442 10.71 -18.91 18.34
CA PHE A 442 12.08 -18.66 17.92
C PHE A 442 13.08 -19.27 18.93
N THR A 443 14.24 -19.67 18.42
CA THR A 443 15.41 -20.07 19.22
C THR A 443 16.10 -18.87 19.87
N GLY A 444 16.85 -19.12 20.94
CA GLY A 444 17.63 -18.10 21.63
C GLY A 444 19.03 -17.95 21.03
N SER A 445 19.55 -16.73 20.96
CA SER A 445 20.91 -16.45 20.45
C SER A 445 22.07 -17.08 21.26
N THR A 446 21.78 -17.85 22.32
CA THR A 446 22.74 -18.47 23.24
C THR A 446 22.51 -19.98 23.46
N GLU A 447 21.69 -20.64 22.63
CA GLU A 447 21.52 -22.11 22.67
C GLU A 447 22.77 -22.81 22.10
N GLY A 448 23.79 -22.95 22.96
CA GLY A 448 25.17 -23.37 22.67
C GLY A 448 25.29 -24.77 22.09
N SER A 449 25.05 -24.88 20.78
CA SER A 449 25.05 -26.10 19.99
C SER A 449 26.19 -26.08 18.97
N GLN A 450 26.89 -27.21 18.81
CA GLN A 450 28.07 -27.33 17.95
C GLN A 450 27.69 -27.58 16.47
N GLY A 451 26.71 -26.82 15.95
CA GLY A 451 26.16 -26.99 14.61
C GLY A 451 25.30 -25.80 14.18
N PRO A 452 24.64 -25.88 13.01
CA PRO A 452 23.74 -24.83 12.54
C PRO A 452 22.51 -24.74 13.45
N VAL A 453 22.44 -23.67 14.25
CA VAL A 453 21.33 -23.40 15.17
C VAL A 453 20.01 -23.34 14.39
N PRO A 454 18.97 -24.11 14.75
CA PRO A 454 17.68 -24.04 14.08
C PRO A 454 17.03 -22.67 14.31
N TRP A 455 16.16 -22.24 13.40
CA TRP A 455 15.45 -20.95 13.51
C TRP A 455 14.27 -21.02 14.50
N TRP A 456 13.76 -22.23 14.71
CA TRP A 456 12.60 -22.51 15.54
C TRP A 456 12.86 -23.67 16.50
N ARG A 457 12.17 -23.65 17.64
CA ARG A 457 11.91 -24.82 18.47
C ARG A 457 10.41 -25.08 18.50
N ARG A 458 9.97 -26.34 18.51
CA ARG A 458 8.55 -26.72 18.49
C ARG A 458 8.20 -27.76 19.55
N GLN A 459 6.96 -27.71 20.04
CA GLN A 459 6.38 -28.67 20.98
C GLN A 459 5.01 -29.11 20.47
N HIS A 460 4.74 -30.42 20.44
CA HIS A 460 3.41 -30.95 20.15
C HIS A 460 2.44 -30.59 21.29
N LEU A 461 1.19 -30.26 20.97
CA LEU A 461 0.13 -30.05 21.96
C LEU A 461 -0.92 -31.16 21.94
N GLN A 462 -1.49 -31.40 20.76
CA GLN A 462 -2.66 -32.26 20.57
C GLN A 462 -2.87 -32.57 19.08
N GLU A 463 -3.72 -33.54 18.77
CA GLU A 463 -4.30 -33.67 17.44
C GLU A 463 -5.16 -32.43 17.11
N PHE A 464 -5.04 -31.92 15.89
CA PHE A 464 -5.86 -30.83 15.35
C PHE A 464 -7.02 -31.38 14.53
N PHE A 465 -6.76 -32.39 13.69
CA PHE A 465 -7.74 -33.03 12.82
C PHE A 465 -7.45 -34.53 12.75
N PRO A 466 -8.48 -35.39 12.90
CA PRO A 466 -8.31 -36.83 13.02
C PRO A 466 -7.67 -37.46 11.79
N THR A 467 -7.10 -38.65 11.98
CA THR A 467 -6.66 -39.53 10.89
C THR A 467 -7.85 -39.98 10.03
N VAL A 468 -7.90 -39.55 8.77
CA VAL A 468 -8.98 -39.84 7.80
C VAL A 468 -8.45 -40.42 6.49
N SER A 469 -9.34 -41.02 5.70
CA SER A 469 -9.07 -41.54 4.33
C SER A 469 -10.22 -41.24 3.36
N LEU A 470 -10.06 -41.56 2.08
CA LEU A 470 -11.17 -41.50 1.11
C LEU A 470 -12.28 -42.49 1.50
N GLY A 471 -13.54 -42.05 1.49
CA GLY A 471 -14.69 -42.85 1.92
C GLY A 471 -14.92 -42.88 3.44
N ASP A 472 -14.10 -42.17 4.22
CA ASP A 472 -14.27 -42.05 5.67
C ASP A 472 -15.59 -41.33 6.03
N PRO A 473 -16.49 -41.95 6.83
CA PRO A 473 -17.80 -41.38 7.13
C PRO A 473 -17.73 -40.08 7.95
N ALA A 474 -16.69 -39.87 8.76
CA ALA A 474 -16.52 -38.62 9.52
C ALA A 474 -16.13 -37.47 8.58
N LEU A 475 -15.21 -37.72 7.64
CA LEU A 475 -14.83 -36.74 6.62
C LEU A 475 -16.01 -36.41 5.69
N GLU A 476 -16.72 -37.44 5.20
CA GLU A 476 -17.88 -37.28 4.33
C GLU A 476 -19.05 -36.56 5.02
N SER A 477 -19.25 -36.77 6.33
CA SER A 477 -20.20 -36.02 7.16
C SER A 477 -19.83 -34.53 7.24
N LEU A 478 -18.58 -34.21 7.59
CA LEU A 478 -18.08 -32.82 7.66
C LEU A 478 -18.21 -32.07 6.33
N LEU A 479 -17.93 -32.74 5.20
CA LEU A 479 -18.08 -32.18 3.85
C LEU A 479 -19.55 -31.94 3.48
N SER A 480 -20.45 -32.83 3.90
CA SER A 480 -21.88 -32.76 3.62
C SER A 480 -22.56 -31.66 4.45
N GLN A 481 -22.27 -31.60 5.76
CA GLN A 481 -22.77 -30.60 6.70
C GLN A 481 -22.55 -29.15 6.23
N HIS A 482 -21.40 -28.89 5.59
CA HIS A 482 -21.02 -27.56 5.12
C HIS A 482 -21.29 -27.32 3.62
N GLY A 483 -21.89 -28.29 2.92
CA GLY A 483 -22.13 -28.20 1.48
C GLY A 483 -20.85 -28.05 0.65
N LEU A 484 -19.77 -28.71 1.07
CA LEU A 484 -18.44 -28.70 0.45
C LEU A 484 -18.15 -29.97 -0.37
N LYS A 485 -18.94 -31.04 -0.19
CA LYS A 485 -18.99 -32.20 -1.08
C LYS A 485 -19.38 -31.77 -2.50
N ASP A 486 -18.84 -32.45 -3.51
CA ASP A 486 -18.77 -32.03 -4.92
C ASP A 486 -20.04 -31.35 -5.48
N LYS A 487 -20.07 -30.02 -5.39
CA LYS A 487 -21.03 -29.19 -6.12
C LYS A 487 -20.77 -29.36 -7.62
N PRO A 488 -21.83 -29.54 -8.45
CA PRO A 488 -21.66 -29.69 -9.89
C PRO A 488 -20.89 -28.50 -10.46
N SER A 489 -19.87 -28.79 -11.27
CA SER A 489 -19.04 -27.75 -11.88
C SER A 489 -19.92 -26.88 -12.78
N LEU A 490 -20.13 -25.61 -12.38
CA LEU A 490 -20.81 -24.61 -13.21
C LEU A 490 -20.19 -24.62 -14.61
N GLN A 491 -20.96 -25.09 -15.59
CA GLN A 491 -20.57 -25.18 -16.99
C GLN A 491 -20.42 -23.77 -17.57
N ARG A 492 -19.24 -23.17 -17.35
CA ARG A 492 -18.82 -21.96 -18.06
C ARG A 492 -18.57 -22.34 -19.51
N LEU A 493 -19.15 -21.59 -20.44
CA LEU A 493 -18.93 -21.76 -21.88
C LEU A 493 -17.43 -21.96 -22.18
N ALA A 494 -17.09 -23.14 -22.69
CA ALA A 494 -15.70 -23.55 -22.88
C ALA A 494 -14.98 -22.70 -23.93
N ASP A 495 -15.76 -22.18 -24.88
CA ASP A 495 -15.34 -21.52 -26.13
C ASP A 495 -15.12 -20.01 -25.97
N ALA A 496 -15.43 -19.45 -24.79
CA ALA A 496 -15.19 -18.05 -24.53
C ALA A 496 -13.69 -17.73 -24.49
N PHE A 497 -13.26 -16.81 -25.35
CA PHE A 497 -11.86 -16.39 -25.51
C PHE A 497 -11.16 -16.05 -24.18
N LEU A 498 -11.83 -15.32 -23.28
CA LEU A 498 -11.26 -14.91 -22.00
C LEU A 498 -10.93 -16.11 -21.08
N PRO A 499 -11.84 -17.06 -20.79
CA PRO A 499 -11.49 -18.34 -20.18
C PRO A 499 -10.39 -19.14 -20.89
N GLY A 500 -10.28 -19.08 -22.22
CA GLY A 500 -9.18 -19.68 -22.98
C GLY A 500 -7.82 -19.03 -22.65
N LEU A 501 -7.74 -17.70 -22.87
CA LEU A 501 -6.57 -16.89 -22.56
C LEU A 501 -6.12 -17.02 -21.09
N LEU A 502 -7.07 -17.04 -20.14
CA LEU A 502 -6.77 -17.23 -18.72
C LEU A 502 -6.25 -18.64 -18.39
N ARG A 503 -6.68 -19.67 -19.13
CA ARG A 503 -6.10 -21.03 -19.04
C ARG A 503 -4.66 -21.04 -19.57
N SER A 504 -4.41 -20.48 -20.75
CA SER A 504 -3.06 -20.40 -21.34
C SER A 504 -2.09 -19.57 -20.49
N LEU A 505 -2.51 -18.41 -19.98
CA LEU A 505 -1.72 -17.60 -19.06
C LEU A 505 -1.45 -18.36 -17.75
N ARG A 506 -2.43 -19.08 -17.20
CA ARG A 506 -2.22 -19.95 -16.03
C ARG A 506 -1.20 -21.05 -16.33
N GLN A 507 -1.24 -21.67 -17.49
CA GLN A 507 -0.28 -22.71 -17.89
C GLN A 507 1.15 -22.17 -18.00
N LEU A 508 1.34 -21.02 -18.64
CA LEU A 508 2.66 -20.36 -18.74
C LEU A 508 3.23 -19.95 -17.37
N VAL A 509 2.36 -19.57 -16.43
CA VAL A 509 2.74 -19.14 -15.08
C VAL A 509 2.81 -20.32 -14.09
N ARG A 510 2.27 -21.50 -14.43
CA ARG A 510 2.13 -22.69 -13.57
C ARG A 510 3.41 -23.19 -12.87
N PRO A 511 4.63 -23.12 -13.47
CA PRO A 511 5.84 -23.62 -12.79
C PRO A 511 6.50 -22.58 -11.87
N PHE A 512 6.03 -21.32 -11.83
CA PHE A 512 6.67 -20.26 -11.06
C PHE A 512 5.94 -19.98 -9.74
N SER A 513 6.71 -19.77 -8.66
CA SER A 513 6.16 -19.39 -7.37
C SER A 513 5.65 -17.93 -7.37
N GLY A 514 4.60 -17.67 -6.59
CA GLY A 514 3.93 -16.37 -6.49
C GLY A 514 4.86 -15.16 -6.25
N PRO A 515 5.86 -15.24 -5.35
CA PRO A 515 6.83 -14.17 -5.15
C PRO A 515 7.71 -13.92 -6.39
N THR A 516 8.16 -14.97 -7.08
CA THR A 516 9.02 -14.87 -8.28
C THR A 516 8.32 -14.13 -9.42
N ILE A 517 7.03 -14.40 -9.61
CA ILE A 517 6.19 -13.73 -10.62
C ILE A 517 6.06 -12.23 -10.31
N LEU A 518 5.82 -11.88 -9.04
CA LEU A 518 5.67 -10.47 -8.66
C LEU A 518 7.01 -9.73 -8.69
N TRP A 519 8.08 -10.30 -8.14
CA TRP A 519 9.40 -9.66 -8.15
C TRP A 519 9.97 -9.48 -9.56
N SER A 520 9.77 -10.45 -10.47
CA SER A 520 10.14 -10.26 -11.88
C SER A 520 9.34 -9.13 -12.55
N LEU A 521 8.02 -9.00 -12.30
CA LEU A 521 7.23 -7.87 -12.77
C LEU A 521 7.70 -6.52 -12.20
N TYR A 522 8.03 -6.45 -10.90
CA TYR A 522 8.57 -5.22 -10.29
C TYR A 522 9.97 -4.88 -10.83
N LEU A 523 10.84 -5.86 -11.05
CA LEU A 523 12.17 -5.66 -11.63
C LEU A 523 12.10 -5.24 -13.11
N VAL A 524 11.16 -5.79 -13.90
CA VAL A 524 10.88 -5.32 -15.27
C VAL A 524 10.36 -3.88 -15.26
N ALA A 525 9.42 -3.54 -14.37
CA ALA A 525 8.94 -2.16 -14.23
C ALA A 525 10.05 -1.19 -13.78
N ALA A 526 10.91 -1.60 -12.86
CA ALA A 526 12.03 -0.79 -12.37
C ALA A 526 13.12 -0.58 -13.44
N THR A 527 13.49 -1.63 -14.17
CA THR A 527 14.47 -1.54 -15.28
C THR A 527 13.94 -0.70 -16.44
N VAL A 528 12.65 -0.84 -16.82
CA VAL A 528 12.01 0.03 -17.81
C VAL A 528 12.00 1.49 -17.34
N CYS A 529 11.69 1.77 -16.07
CA CYS A 529 11.78 3.13 -15.51
C CYS A 529 13.21 3.68 -15.51
N LEU A 530 14.21 2.85 -15.17
CA LEU A 530 15.63 3.22 -15.17
C LEU A 530 16.13 3.53 -16.59
N LEU A 531 15.82 2.68 -17.57
CA LEU A 531 16.13 2.89 -18.98
C LEU A 531 15.45 4.15 -19.53
N GLN A 532 14.20 4.43 -19.13
CA GLN A 532 13.53 5.69 -19.47
C GLN A 532 14.16 6.92 -18.78
N ALA A 533 14.77 6.77 -17.61
CA ALA A 533 15.50 7.85 -16.94
C ALA A 533 16.84 8.13 -17.64
N LEU A 534 17.63 7.08 -17.91
CA LEU A 534 18.92 7.16 -18.60
C LEU A 534 18.77 7.64 -20.07
N GLY A 535 17.74 7.17 -20.77
CA GLY A 535 17.42 7.58 -22.14
C GLY A 535 16.99 9.05 -22.28
N ARG A 536 16.56 9.69 -21.18
CA ARG A 536 16.27 11.14 -21.14
C ARG A 536 17.57 11.94 -20.98
N ARG A 537 18.42 11.93 -22.02
CA ARG A 537 19.52 12.90 -22.16
C ARG A 537 18.97 14.31 -21.89
N PRO A 538 19.60 15.13 -21.04
CA PRO A 538 19.21 16.53 -20.91
C PRO A 538 19.43 17.20 -22.26
N ARG A 539 18.36 17.76 -22.85
CA ARG A 539 18.48 18.64 -24.02
C ARG A 539 19.06 19.97 -23.55
N GLY A 540 20.37 20.00 -23.35
CA GLY A 540 21.20 21.18 -23.14
C GLY A 540 21.30 22.02 -24.41
N GLY A 541 20.16 22.40 -24.98
CA GLY A 541 20.12 23.45 -25.98
C GLY A 541 20.42 24.77 -25.29
N ALA A 542 21.60 25.35 -25.54
CA ALA A 542 21.87 26.72 -25.15
C ALA A 542 20.77 27.63 -25.73
N PRO A 543 20.26 28.61 -24.96
CA PRO A 543 19.30 29.56 -25.51
C PRO A 543 19.97 30.30 -26.69
N PRO A 544 19.29 30.45 -27.85
CA PRO A 544 19.88 31.19 -28.96
C PRO A 544 20.23 32.60 -28.49
N ALA A 545 21.45 33.03 -28.78
CA ALA A 545 21.97 34.31 -28.32
C ALA A 545 21.04 35.43 -28.82
N ARG A 546 20.36 36.11 -27.89
CA ARG A 546 19.60 37.33 -28.24
C ARG A 546 20.58 38.36 -28.79
N HIS A 547 20.47 38.66 -30.08
CA HIS A 547 21.11 39.83 -30.67
C HIS A 547 20.81 41.04 -29.79
N LYS A 548 21.86 41.64 -29.22
CA LYS A 548 21.76 42.97 -28.63
C LYS A 548 21.66 43.96 -29.79
N GLY A 549 20.45 44.44 -30.07
CA GLY A 549 20.30 45.68 -30.81
C GLY A 549 21.05 46.81 -30.08
N PRO A 550 21.66 47.78 -30.79
CA PRO A 550 22.50 48.79 -30.16
C PRO A 550 21.68 49.66 -29.21
N ARG A 551 22.18 49.85 -27.98
CA ARG A 551 21.65 50.85 -27.05
C ARG A 551 21.99 52.24 -27.57
N ARG A 552 20.98 53.08 -27.81
CA ARG A 552 21.15 54.53 -27.95
C ARG A 552 21.17 55.18 -26.57
N GLY A 553 21.94 56.27 -26.44
CA GLY A 553 21.75 57.29 -25.40
C GLY A 553 22.69 57.21 -24.22
N GLU A 554 23.88 57.79 -24.39
CA GLU A 554 24.39 58.88 -23.52
C GLU A 554 25.40 59.71 -24.35
N PRO A 555 25.69 60.98 -23.98
CA PRO A 555 26.20 61.97 -24.92
C PRO A 555 27.70 61.85 -25.19
N THR A 556 28.11 62.33 -26.37
CA THR A 556 29.52 62.62 -26.71
C THR A 556 29.66 64.12 -26.96
N ASP A 557 30.80 64.67 -26.53
CA ASP A 557 31.06 66.11 -26.53
C ASP A 557 31.45 66.67 -27.91
N ARG A 558 31.49 67.99 -28.05
CA ARG A 558 31.81 68.70 -29.30
C ARG A 558 33.30 68.96 -29.45
N GLY A 559 33.88 68.71 -30.64
CA GLY A 559 35.15 69.35 -31.02
C GLY A 559 35.92 68.71 -32.20
N GLY A 560 35.95 69.40 -33.35
CA GLY A 560 36.86 69.10 -34.49
C GLY A 560 36.48 67.87 -35.35
N GLY A 561 36.92 67.77 -36.61
CA GLY A 561 37.63 68.78 -37.41
C GLY A 561 38.11 68.29 -38.79
N GLU A 562 37.37 68.65 -39.85
CA GLU A 562 37.80 68.76 -41.27
C GLU A 562 38.21 67.54 -42.16
N LYS A 563 37.96 67.75 -43.47
CA LYS A 563 38.72 67.32 -44.68
C LYS A 563 38.58 65.91 -45.31
N ASN A 564 37.60 65.83 -46.22
CA ASN A 564 37.74 65.64 -47.69
C ASN A 564 38.45 64.43 -48.34
N GLY A 565 37.72 63.83 -49.31
CA GLY A 565 38.25 63.21 -50.55
C GLY A 565 38.04 61.69 -50.69
N GLN A 566 37.89 61.09 -51.89
CA GLN A 566 37.45 61.57 -53.22
C GLN A 566 37.24 60.34 -54.17
N VAL A 567 36.58 60.53 -55.33
CA VAL A 567 36.84 59.82 -56.64
C VAL A 567 36.39 58.36 -56.90
N ARG A 568 35.38 58.23 -57.80
CA ARG A 568 35.18 57.27 -58.97
C ARG A 568 35.11 55.73 -58.77
N ARG A 569 34.70 54.88 -59.76
CA ARG A 569 33.71 54.88 -60.90
C ARG A 569 33.84 53.54 -61.69
N LYS A 570 32.83 53.16 -62.51
CA LYS A 570 32.76 52.11 -63.58
C LYS A 570 32.21 50.73 -63.12
N GLU A 571 31.11 50.18 -63.69
CA GLU A 571 30.82 49.56 -65.03
C GLU A 571 31.34 48.08 -65.10
N ALA A 572 30.67 47.06 -65.69
CA ALA A 572 29.51 46.96 -66.64
C ALA A 572 28.60 45.71 -66.34
N LYS A 573 27.34 45.56 -66.84
CA LYS A 573 26.82 44.83 -68.07
C LYS A 573 27.39 43.41 -68.32
N GLU A 574 26.71 42.38 -68.84
CA GLU A 574 25.31 41.99 -69.25
C GLU A 574 25.29 40.43 -69.45
N ALA A 575 24.27 39.62 -69.82
CA ALA A 575 22.88 39.70 -70.35
C ALA A 575 21.96 38.70 -69.54
N GLU A 576 20.79 38.10 -69.87
CA GLU A 576 19.92 37.80 -71.06
C GLU A 576 20.40 36.72 -72.08
N GLU A 577 19.58 35.83 -72.70
CA GLU A 577 18.10 35.63 -72.71
C GLU A 577 17.61 34.13 -72.74
N LYS A 578 16.57 33.74 -73.52
CA LYS A 578 15.70 32.53 -73.37
C LYS A 578 15.82 31.41 -74.46
N GLY A 579 15.24 30.23 -74.17
CA GLY A 579 14.56 29.32 -75.13
C GLY A 579 15.32 28.06 -75.63
N GLU A 580 14.70 27.00 -76.19
CA GLU A 580 13.31 26.48 -76.13
C GLU A 580 13.23 25.00 -76.67
N GLY A 581 12.11 24.28 -76.49
CA GLY A 581 11.82 22.93 -77.07
C GLY A 581 11.80 21.76 -76.05
N ARG A 582 10.79 20.89 -75.91
CA ARG A 582 10.07 19.92 -76.81
C ARG A 582 10.85 18.61 -77.11
N ALA A 583 10.28 17.39 -77.06
CA ALA A 583 8.99 16.88 -76.54
C ALA A 583 8.87 15.31 -76.54
N ARG A 584 7.77 14.77 -75.95
CA ARG A 584 7.04 13.48 -76.22
C ARG A 584 7.52 12.12 -75.62
N GLY A 585 6.53 11.24 -75.36
CA GLY A 585 6.63 9.81 -75.00
C GLY A 585 6.43 9.49 -73.50
N ALA A 586 5.32 8.98 -72.93
CA ALA A 586 4.02 8.38 -73.33
C ALA A 586 3.88 6.84 -73.12
N ALA A 587 3.00 6.44 -72.17
CA ALA A 587 2.32 5.13 -71.98
C ALA A 587 3.20 3.87 -71.68
N ASP A 588 2.80 2.83 -70.91
CA ASP A 588 1.72 2.60 -69.92
C ASP A 588 2.17 1.41 -68.99
N GLY A 589 1.41 0.75 -68.09
CA GLY A 589 -0.01 0.78 -67.74
C GLY A 589 -0.45 -0.39 -66.83
N HIS A 590 -1.74 -0.41 -66.44
CA HIS A 590 -2.45 -1.51 -65.73
C HIS A 590 -1.98 -1.91 -64.30
N GLY A 591 -2.78 -2.62 -63.48
CA GLY A 591 -4.17 -3.04 -63.75
C GLY A 591 -4.87 -4.02 -62.77
N GLY A 592 -4.23 -4.51 -61.70
CA GLY A 592 -4.88 -5.24 -60.60
C GLY A 592 -5.38 -6.69 -60.87
N THR A 593 -5.57 -7.47 -59.79
CA THR A 593 -6.22 -8.81 -59.83
C THR A 593 -6.70 -9.22 -58.41
N LYS A 594 -7.54 -10.28 -58.30
CA LYS A 594 -8.22 -10.70 -57.06
C LYS A 594 -8.13 -12.21 -56.79
N LYS A 595 -7.96 -12.56 -55.50
CA LYS A 595 -8.45 -13.78 -54.79
C LYS A 595 -7.92 -15.18 -55.18
N LYS A 596 -7.94 -16.06 -54.16
CA LYS A 596 -7.66 -17.51 -54.11
C LYS A 596 -6.18 -17.87 -54.30
N LYS A 597 -5.66 -18.95 -53.69
CA LYS A 597 -6.30 -19.84 -52.69
C LYS A 597 -6.04 -19.35 -51.27
#